data_AF-A0A1I7LFB6-F1
#
_entry.id   AF-A0A1I7LFB6-F1
#
_cell.length_a   1.000
_cell.length_b   1.000
_cell.length_c   1.000
_cell.angle_alpha   90.00
_cell.angle_beta   90.00
_cell.angle_gamma   90.00
#
_symmetry.space_group_name_H-M   'P 1'
#
loop_
_entity.id
_entity.type
_entity.pdbx_description
1 polymer ?
#
loop_
_entity_poly.entity_id
_entity_poly.type
_entity_poly.pdbx_seq_one_letter_code
_entity_poly.pdbx_strand_id
1 'polypeptide(L)'
;MSALDLSKSTVPAVDARKVGLWVFMAVVTSLFMLFGIAYVMRMAMADWQPLRYVPAQLWFSTALLALASVAWEVARRSAHGPAGRRAGILACALSLAFLLAQLWAWQAMMAMDYRVDGNPANSFFYLLTGLHGLHVIGGLLAAAIAGGAMLRGAGHSGGAARARRRSRLAGSIALCARYWHYLLVLWLALFALLFLVTPDLVQVVCESVGIRPPQAR
;
A
#
# COMPACT_ATOMS: atom_id res chain seq x y z
N MET A 1 22.68 27.42 47.54
CA MET A 1 23.11 26.83 46.25
C MET A 1 22.25 25.60 45.95
N SER A 2 21.01 25.84 45.52
CA SER A 2 20.10 24.80 45.04
C SER A 2 20.30 24.72 43.53
N ALA A 3 21.22 23.87 43.09
CA ALA A 3 21.40 23.59 41.68
C ALA A 3 20.13 22.89 41.19
N LEU A 4 19.44 23.58 40.28
CA LEU A 4 18.33 23.06 39.50
C LEU A 4 18.68 21.67 38.97
N ASP A 5 17.95 20.66 39.45
CA ASP A 5 17.76 19.36 38.79
C ASP A 5 16.89 19.60 37.54
N LEU A 6 17.43 20.41 36.62
CA LEU A 6 16.76 20.80 35.40
C LEU A 6 16.87 19.64 34.43
N SER A 7 15.79 18.89 34.38
CA SER A 7 15.35 18.18 33.19
C SER A 7 16.44 17.34 32.54
N LYS A 8 16.61 16.13 33.05
CA LYS A 8 16.71 14.99 32.14
C LYS A 8 15.38 14.89 31.41
N SER A 9 15.11 15.85 30.51
CA SER A 9 14.09 15.71 29.49
C SER A 9 14.55 14.54 28.65
N THR A 10 14.09 13.33 29.02
CA THR A 10 14.15 12.18 28.15
C THR A 10 13.24 12.53 26.99
N VAL A 11 13.76 13.29 26.02
CA VAL A 11 13.16 13.38 24.70
C VAL A 11 13.00 11.92 24.28
N PRO A 12 11.76 11.41 24.16
CA PRO A 12 11.56 10.01 23.83
C PRO A 12 12.37 9.76 22.56
N ALA A 13 13.30 8.80 22.62
CA ALA A 13 14.19 8.51 21.50
C ALA A 13 13.30 8.23 20.28
N VAL A 14 13.24 9.19 19.37
CA VAL A 14 12.39 9.11 18.19
C VAL A 14 12.93 7.97 17.35
N ASP A 15 12.12 6.92 17.16
CA ASP A 15 12.53 5.76 16.38
C ASP A 15 12.61 6.19 14.91
N ALA A 16 13.82 6.50 14.45
CA ALA A 16 14.09 6.99 13.09
C ALA A 16 13.44 6.13 12.00
N ARG A 17 13.31 4.80 12.23
CA ARG A 17 12.62 3.89 11.31
C ARG A 17 11.13 4.19 11.19
N LYS A 18 10.47 4.54 12.30
CA LYS A 18 9.04 4.91 12.30
C LYS A 18 8.82 6.24 11.59
N VAL A 19 9.70 7.22 11.82
CA VAL A 19 9.64 8.52 11.14
C VAL A 19 9.87 8.36 9.64
N GLY A 20 10.91 7.62 9.24
CA GLY A 20 11.18 7.34 7.83
C GLY A 20 10.00 6.67 7.12
N LEU A 21 9.33 5.71 7.78
CA LEU A 21 8.13 5.09 7.23
C LEU A 21 6.98 6.08 7.04
N TRP A 22 6.73 6.95 8.03
CA TRP A 22 5.68 7.97 7.93
C TRP A 22 5.94 8.98 6.82
N VAL A 23 7.17 9.48 6.71
CA VAL A 23 7.57 10.40 5.64
C VAL A 23 7.43 9.72 4.28
N PHE A 24 7.88 8.47 4.16
CA PHE A 24 7.72 7.70 2.93
C PHE A 24 6.23 7.55 2.55
N MET A 25 5.38 7.15 3.50
CA MET A 25 3.93 7.03 3.26
C MET A 25 3.29 8.36 2.84
N ALA A 26 3.73 9.49 3.40
CA ALA A 26 3.26 10.81 3.00
C ALA A 26 3.65 11.14 1.55
N VAL A 27 4.90 10.87 1.16
CA VAL A 27 5.38 11.07 -0.23
C VAL A 27 4.59 10.21 -1.21
N VAL A 28 4.38 8.93 -0.88
CA VAL A 28 3.59 8.01 -1.70
C VAL A 28 2.15 8.53 -1.81
N THR A 29 1.54 8.97 -0.71
CA THR A 29 0.18 9.52 -0.72
C THR A 29 0.09 10.74 -1.65
N SER A 30 1.04 11.68 -1.56
CA SER A 30 1.09 12.85 -2.45
C SER A 30 1.24 12.45 -3.91
N LEU A 31 2.08 11.47 -4.23
CA LEU A 31 2.25 10.97 -5.59
C LEU A 31 0.94 10.41 -6.16
N PHE A 32 0.25 9.54 -5.41
CA PHE A 32 -1.03 8.98 -5.82
C PHE A 32 -2.15 10.02 -5.89
N MET A 33 -2.14 11.01 -4.99
CA MET A 33 -3.07 12.14 -5.05
C MET A 33 -2.89 12.97 -6.32
N LEU A 34 -1.66 13.28 -6.71
CA LEU A 34 -1.39 14.05 -7.93
C LEU A 34 -1.87 13.29 -9.17
N PHE A 35 -1.59 11.99 -9.27
CA PHE A 35 -2.14 11.18 -10.36
C PHE A 35 -3.66 11.05 -10.30
N GLY A 36 -4.25 11.00 -9.11
CA GLY A 36 -5.70 10.97 -8.93
C GLY A 36 -6.39 12.26 -9.39
N ILE A 37 -5.80 13.43 -9.09
CA ILE A 37 -6.27 14.71 -9.61
C ILE A 37 -6.16 14.74 -11.13
N ALA A 38 -5.03 14.31 -11.69
CA ALA A 38 -4.84 14.25 -13.15
C ALA A 38 -5.86 13.30 -13.81
N TYR A 39 -6.17 12.17 -13.19
CA TYR A 39 -7.22 11.25 -13.63
C TYR A 39 -8.58 11.97 -13.70
N VAL A 40 -9.00 12.62 -12.60
CA VAL A 40 -10.29 13.33 -12.53
C VAL A 40 -10.37 14.45 -13.57
N MET A 41 -9.30 15.23 -13.74
CA MET A 41 -9.24 16.29 -14.77
C MET A 41 -9.41 15.72 -16.18
N ARG A 42 -8.83 14.54 -16.46
CA ARG A 42 -8.92 13.90 -17.77
C ARG A 42 -10.32 13.36 -18.08
N MET A 43 -11.11 13.02 -17.06
CA MET A 43 -12.49 12.58 -17.24
C MET A 43 -13.42 13.64 -17.82
N ALA A 44 -13.06 14.92 -17.70
CA ALA A 44 -13.86 16.03 -18.23
C ALA A 44 -13.73 16.21 -19.76
N MET A 45 -12.87 15.43 -20.41
CA MET A 45 -12.62 15.51 -21.86
C MET A 45 -13.54 14.57 -22.65
N ALA A 46 -13.92 14.97 -23.87
CA ALA A 46 -14.92 14.26 -24.68
C ALA A 46 -14.52 12.85 -25.15
N ASP A 47 -13.23 12.52 -25.14
CA ASP A 47 -12.69 11.21 -25.51
C ASP A 47 -12.65 10.21 -24.33
N TRP A 48 -13.15 10.61 -23.15
CA TRP A 48 -13.18 9.75 -21.98
C TRP A 48 -14.18 8.59 -22.14
N GLN A 49 -13.67 7.36 -22.07
CA GLN A 49 -14.50 6.16 -22.00
C GLN A 49 -14.20 5.42 -20.69
N PRO A 50 -15.17 5.36 -19.75
CA PRO A 50 -14.96 4.70 -18.47
C PRO A 50 -14.83 3.19 -18.66
N LEU A 51 -14.03 2.56 -17.80
CA LEU A 51 -13.95 1.10 -17.68
C LEU A 51 -15.29 0.57 -17.12
N ARG A 52 -16.21 0.22 -18.02
CA ARG A 52 -17.55 -0.29 -17.66
C ARG A 52 -17.55 -1.69 -17.05
N TYR A 53 -16.44 -2.42 -17.19
CA TYR A 53 -16.32 -3.79 -16.71
C TYR A 53 -15.24 -3.92 -15.64
N VAL A 54 -15.63 -4.42 -14.47
CA VAL A 54 -14.71 -4.76 -13.39
C VAL A 54 -14.38 -6.25 -13.49
N PRO A 55 -13.16 -6.63 -13.94
CA PRO A 55 -12.79 -8.04 -13.98
C PRO A 55 -12.82 -8.66 -12.57
N ALA A 56 -13.43 -9.85 -12.45
CA ALA A 56 -13.51 -10.59 -11.18
C ALA A 56 -12.11 -10.85 -10.56
N GLN A 57 -11.07 -10.88 -11.40
CA GLN A 57 -9.67 -10.99 -11.01
C GLN A 57 -9.23 -9.84 -10.07
N LEU A 58 -9.75 -8.63 -10.23
CA LEU A 58 -9.43 -7.49 -9.34
C LEU A 58 -10.08 -7.63 -7.96
N TRP A 59 -11.27 -8.23 -7.88
CA TRP A 59 -11.90 -8.55 -6.60
C TRP A 59 -11.10 -9.63 -5.87
N PHE A 60 -10.64 -10.64 -6.61
CA PHE A 60 -9.77 -11.68 -6.07
C PHE A 60 -8.43 -11.11 -5.57
N SER A 61 -7.79 -10.22 -6.34
CA SER A 61 -6.55 -9.55 -5.88
C SER A 61 -6.80 -8.72 -4.62
N THR A 62 -7.91 -7.98 -4.56
CA THR A 62 -8.30 -7.20 -3.36
C THR A 62 -8.46 -8.10 -2.13
N ALA A 63 -9.12 -9.25 -2.28
CA ALA A 63 -9.25 -10.23 -1.20
C ALA A 63 -7.88 -10.76 -0.74
N LEU A 64 -6.97 -11.07 -1.67
CA LEU A 64 -5.61 -11.51 -1.33
C LEU A 64 -4.82 -10.46 -0.55
N LEU A 65 -4.92 -9.19 -0.94
CA LEU A 65 -4.23 -8.09 -0.23
C LEU A 65 -4.83 -7.86 1.16
N ALA A 66 -6.16 -7.97 1.30
CA ALA A 66 -6.82 -7.91 2.60
C ALA A 66 -6.38 -9.06 3.51
N LEU A 67 -6.32 -10.29 2.99
CA LEU A 67 -5.80 -11.44 3.73
C LEU A 67 -4.32 -11.27 4.10
N ALA A 68 -3.49 -10.71 3.21
CA ALA A 68 -2.09 -10.40 3.52
C ALA A 68 -1.98 -9.39 4.67
N SER A 69 -2.86 -8.39 4.69
CA SER A 69 -2.94 -7.38 5.76
C SER A 69 -3.32 -8.01 7.11
N VAL A 70 -4.31 -8.91 7.13
CA VAL A 70 -4.69 -9.67 8.32
C VAL A 70 -3.55 -10.58 8.78
N ALA A 71 -2.87 -11.28 7.85
CA ALA A 71 -1.74 -12.14 8.17
C ALA A 71 -0.58 -11.35 8.80
N TRP A 72 -0.30 -10.13 8.34
CA TRP A 72 0.66 -9.23 8.98
C TRP A 72 0.25 -8.78 10.38
N GLU A 73 -1.04 -8.54 10.60
CA GLU A 73 -1.56 -8.20 11.93
C GLU A 73 -1.42 -9.39 12.90
N VAL A 74 -1.70 -10.61 12.44
CA VAL A 74 -1.45 -11.83 13.21
C VAL A 74 0.05 -11.99 13.49
N ALA A 75 0.91 -11.69 12.51
CA ALA A 75 2.36 -11.70 12.67
C ALA A 75 2.81 -10.72 13.76
N ARG A 76 2.23 -9.51 13.78
CA ARG A 76 2.49 -8.48 14.80
C ARG A 76 2.11 -8.95 16.19
N ARG A 77 0.91 -9.54 16.35
CA ARG A 77 0.44 -10.05 17.65
C ARG A 77 1.28 -11.22 18.17
N SER A 78 1.78 -12.06 17.27
CA SER A 78 2.58 -13.25 17.60
C SER A 78 4.09 -13.05 17.41
N ALA A 79 4.57 -11.81 17.37
CA ALA A 79 5.92 -11.46 16.91
C ALA A 79 7.07 -12.05 17.77
N HIS A 80 6.76 -12.48 18.99
CA HIS A 80 7.72 -13.09 19.90
C HIS A 80 7.86 -14.62 19.73
N GLY A 81 7.00 -15.24 18.93
CA GLY A 81 6.96 -16.68 18.73
C GLY A 81 7.24 -17.11 17.29
N PRO A 82 7.42 -18.43 17.04
CA PRO A 82 7.55 -18.98 15.69
C PRO A 82 6.28 -18.77 14.85
N ALA A 83 5.12 -18.65 15.50
CA ALA A 83 3.85 -18.32 14.86
C ALA A 83 3.90 -16.97 14.14
N GLY A 84 4.49 -15.94 14.75
CA GLY A 84 4.62 -14.62 14.11
C GLY A 84 5.47 -14.66 12.84
N ARG A 85 6.56 -15.44 12.86
CA ARG A 85 7.39 -15.65 11.65
C ARG A 85 6.62 -16.37 10.55
N ARG A 86 5.88 -17.43 10.88
CA ARG A 86 5.05 -18.18 9.90
C ARG A 86 3.97 -17.26 9.29
N ALA A 87 3.30 -16.47 10.12
CA ALA A 87 2.30 -15.50 9.66
C ALA A 87 2.91 -14.43 8.74
N GLY A 88 4.12 -13.94 9.04
CA GLY A 88 4.83 -13.00 8.15
C GLY A 88 5.20 -13.62 6.80
N ILE A 89 5.65 -14.89 6.78
CA ILE A 89 5.91 -15.61 5.52
C ILE A 89 4.63 -15.80 4.71
N LEU A 90 3.53 -16.19 5.36
CA LEU A 90 2.21 -16.29 4.73
C LEU A 90 1.77 -14.94 4.15
N ALA A 91 1.95 -13.85 4.88
CA ALA A 91 1.62 -12.51 4.41
C ALA A 91 2.43 -12.12 3.16
N CYS A 92 3.73 -12.43 3.13
CA CYS A 92 4.55 -12.24 1.94
C CYS A 92 4.05 -13.10 0.75
N ALA A 93 3.70 -14.36 0.99
CA ALA A 93 3.18 -15.25 -0.05
C ALA A 93 1.85 -14.75 -0.63
N LEU A 94 0.93 -14.30 0.23
CA LEU A 94 -0.34 -13.69 -0.19
C LEU A 94 -0.13 -12.41 -1.00
N SER A 95 0.88 -11.62 -0.64
CA SER A 95 1.23 -10.39 -1.37
C SER A 95 1.84 -10.70 -2.73
N LEU A 96 2.61 -11.78 -2.85
CA LEU A 96 3.09 -12.26 -4.14
C LEU A 96 1.93 -12.78 -5.00
N ALA A 97 0.99 -13.50 -4.39
CA ALA A 97 -0.23 -13.94 -5.06
C ALA A 97 -1.08 -12.74 -5.54
N PHE A 98 -1.15 -11.64 -4.77
CA PHE A 98 -1.76 -10.39 -5.21
C PHE A 98 -1.11 -9.85 -6.50
N LEU A 99 0.22 -9.82 -6.57
CA LEU A 99 0.93 -9.37 -7.77
C LEU A 99 0.64 -10.26 -8.98
N LEU A 100 0.60 -11.58 -8.79
CA LEU A 100 0.24 -12.52 -9.85
C LEU A 100 -1.21 -12.36 -10.31
N ALA A 101 -2.14 -12.15 -9.37
CA ALA A 101 -3.54 -11.86 -9.68
C ALA A 101 -3.68 -10.53 -10.45
N GLN A 102 -2.85 -9.53 -10.12
CA GLN A 102 -2.83 -8.26 -10.83
C GLN A 102 -2.33 -8.40 -12.28
N LEU A 103 -1.25 -9.18 -12.49
CA LEU A 103 -0.78 -9.52 -13.83
C LEU A 103 -1.84 -10.29 -14.62
N TRP A 104 -2.54 -11.23 -13.97
CA TRP A 104 -3.63 -11.96 -14.61
C TRP A 104 -4.79 -11.04 -14.99
N ALA A 105 -5.15 -10.08 -14.14
CA ALA A 105 -6.16 -9.07 -14.46
C ALA A 105 -5.75 -8.24 -15.68
N TRP A 106 -4.47 -7.83 -15.77
CA TRP A 106 -3.95 -7.11 -16.94
C TRP A 106 -4.02 -7.94 -18.22
N GLN A 107 -3.63 -9.22 -18.16
CA GLN A 107 -3.73 -10.12 -19.31
C GLN A 107 -5.17 -10.31 -19.77
N ALA A 108 -6.11 -10.48 -18.83
CA ALA A 108 -7.53 -10.59 -19.14
C ALA A 108 -8.08 -9.31 -19.79
N MET A 109 -7.68 -8.13 -19.31
CA MET A 109 -8.08 -6.85 -19.89
C MET A 109 -7.51 -6.65 -21.30
N MET A 110 -6.24 -6.97 -21.53
CA MET A 110 -5.64 -6.92 -22.86
C MET A 110 -6.32 -7.88 -23.84
N ALA A 111 -6.75 -9.06 -23.38
CA ALA A 111 -7.49 -10.02 -24.21
C ALA A 111 -8.90 -9.52 -24.58
N MET A 112 -9.46 -8.59 -23.81
CA MET A 112 -10.73 -7.91 -24.07
C MET A 112 -10.55 -6.57 -24.82
N ASP A 113 -9.38 -6.36 -25.43
CA ASP A 113 -8.99 -5.14 -26.18
C ASP A 113 -8.86 -3.86 -25.33
N TYR A 114 -8.87 -3.98 -24.00
CA TYR A 114 -8.53 -2.87 -23.10
C TYR A 114 -7.02 -2.69 -22.97
N ARG A 115 -6.40 -2.22 -24.06
CA ARG A 115 -4.95 -1.99 -24.14
C ARG A 115 -4.55 -0.68 -23.46
N VAL A 116 -3.27 -0.59 -23.06
CA VAL A 116 -2.67 0.59 -22.42
C VAL A 116 -2.78 1.84 -23.30
N ASP A 117 -2.67 1.67 -24.61
CA ASP A 117 -2.69 2.71 -25.64
C ASP A 117 -4.07 2.96 -26.27
N GLY A 118 -5.10 2.21 -25.86
CA GLY A 118 -6.43 2.29 -26.46
C GLY A 118 -7.21 3.55 -26.07
N ASN A 119 -7.19 3.93 -24.78
CA ASN A 119 -7.85 5.14 -24.28
C ASN A 119 -7.08 5.68 -23.05
N PRO A 120 -7.03 6.99 -22.83
CA PRO A 120 -6.55 7.61 -21.60
C PRO A 120 -6.97 6.90 -20.30
N ALA A 121 -8.23 6.47 -20.18
CA ALA A 121 -8.73 5.78 -18.98
C ALA A 121 -8.00 4.45 -18.71
N ASN A 122 -7.72 3.68 -19.77
CA ASN A 122 -6.93 2.45 -19.67
C ASN A 122 -5.50 2.79 -19.25
N SER A 123 -4.88 3.80 -19.86
CA SER A 123 -3.51 4.21 -19.53
C SER A 123 -3.38 4.56 -18.03
N PHE A 124 -4.33 5.33 -17.49
CA PHE A 124 -4.35 5.65 -16.06
C PHE A 124 -4.56 4.42 -15.18
N PHE A 125 -5.43 3.49 -15.57
CA PHE A 125 -5.62 2.23 -14.85
C PHE A 125 -4.31 1.44 -14.75
N TYR A 126 -3.61 1.21 -15.86
CA TYR A 126 -2.34 0.47 -15.86
C TYR A 126 -1.24 1.22 -15.10
N LEU A 127 -1.18 2.55 -15.23
CA LEU A 127 -0.23 3.39 -14.52
C LEU A 127 -0.43 3.34 -13.00
N LEU A 128 -1.66 3.59 -12.52
CA LEU A 128 -1.97 3.62 -11.09
C LEU A 128 -1.83 2.24 -10.45
N THR A 129 -2.38 1.20 -11.08
CA THR A 129 -2.27 -0.17 -10.56
C THR A 129 -0.84 -0.70 -10.64
N GLY A 130 -0.07 -0.32 -11.66
CA GLY A 130 1.33 -0.69 -11.80
C GLY A 130 2.22 0.01 -10.79
N LEU A 131 2.01 1.31 -10.56
CA LEU A 131 2.67 2.05 -9.50
C LEU A 131 2.36 1.45 -8.13
N HIS A 132 1.12 1.06 -7.88
CA HIS A 132 0.74 0.38 -6.64
C HIS A 132 1.47 -0.97 -6.50
N GLY A 133 1.48 -1.78 -7.56
CA GLY A 133 2.22 -3.04 -7.60
C GLY A 133 3.72 -2.85 -7.30
N LEU A 134 4.34 -1.79 -7.82
CA LEU A 134 5.74 -1.45 -7.53
C LEU A 134 5.97 -1.17 -6.04
N HIS A 135 5.05 -0.50 -5.36
CA HIS A 135 5.14 -0.25 -3.92
C HIS A 135 4.98 -1.53 -3.09
N VAL A 136 4.15 -2.47 -3.54
CA VAL A 136 4.03 -3.81 -2.94
C VAL A 136 5.33 -4.60 -3.12
N ILE A 137 5.93 -4.58 -4.32
CA ILE A 137 7.23 -5.19 -4.60
C ILE A 137 8.32 -4.59 -3.70
N GLY A 138 8.39 -3.26 -3.59
CA GLY A 138 9.33 -2.58 -2.70
C GLY A 138 9.16 -2.98 -1.24
N GLY A 139 7.91 -3.11 -0.78
CA GLY A 139 7.59 -3.63 0.55
C GLY A 139 8.06 -5.06 0.77
N LEU A 140 7.84 -5.94 -0.22
CA LEU A 140 8.27 -7.34 -0.18
C LEU A 140 9.80 -7.46 -0.10
N LEU A 141 10.53 -6.66 -0.88
CA LEU A 141 11.99 -6.61 -0.82
C LEU A 141 12.47 -6.14 0.56
N ALA A 142 11.87 -5.08 1.12
CA ALA A 142 12.21 -4.60 2.45
C ALA A 142 11.93 -5.66 3.53
N ALA A 143 10.80 -6.37 3.45
CA ALA A 143 10.45 -7.47 4.35
C ALA A 143 11.42 -8.66 4.21
N ALA A 144 11.82 -9.00 2.99
CA ALA A 144 12.79 -10.07 2.71
C ALA A 144 14.19 -9.73 3.24
N ILE A 145 14.66 -8.49 3.04
CA ILE A 145 15.96 -8.02 3.58
C ILE A 145 15.94 -8.05 5.11
N ALA A 146 14.87 -7.53 5.73
CA ALA A 146 14.69 -7.55 7.18
C ALA A 146 14.66 -8.98 7.75
N GLY A 147 13.97 -9.91 7.07
CA GLY A 147 13.94 -11.32 7.44
C GLY A 147 15.28 -12.04 7.25
N GLY A 148 15.94 -11.83 6.10
CA GLY A 148 17.19 -12.48 5.72
C GLY A 148 18.40 -12.06 6.57
N ALA A 149 18.53 -10.76 6.86
CA ALA A 149 19.57 -10.25 7.76
C ALA A 149 19.47 -10.85 9.17
N MET A 150 18.25 -11.20 9.60
CA MET A 150 18.01 -11.77 10.93
C MET A 150 18.30 -13.28 11.00
N LEU A 151 18.07 -14.03 9.92
CA LEU A 151 18.42 -15.46 9.81
C LEU A 151 19.94 -15.68 9.84
N ARG A 152 20.71 -14.84 9.13
CA ARG A 152 22.18 -14.96 9.04
C ARG A 152 22.91 -14.71 10.36
N GLY A 153 22.35 -13.90 11.26
CA GLY A 153 22.98 -13.62 12.55
C GLY A 153 22.66 -14.64 13.66
N ALA A 154 21.90 -15.69 13.39
CA ALA A 154 21.44 -16.64 14.41
C ALA A 154 22.53 -17.60 14.96
N GLY A 155 23.69 -17.68 14.31
CA GLY A 155 24.70 -18.71 14.60
C GLY A 155 25.53 -18.54 15.88
N HIS A 156 25.63 -17.35 16.47
CA HIS A 156 26.70 -17.07 17.47
C HIS A 156 26.32 -16.13 18.63
N SER A 157 25.14 -16.26 19.24
CA SER A 157 24.74 -15.25 20.24
C SER A 157 24.02 -15.77 21.49
N GLY A 158 24.58 -15.46 22.67
CA GLY A 158 24.02 -15.77 23.99
C GLY A 158 22.68 -15.07 24.29
N GLY A 159 22.08 -15.39 25.45
CA GLY A 159 20.69 -15.05 25.80
C GLY A 159 20.29 -13.57 25.62
N ALA A 160 21.14 -12.64 26.05
CA ALA A 160 20.87 -11.19 25.92
C ALA A 160 20.84 -10.70 24.46
N ALA A 161 21.70 -11.26 23.60
CA ALA A 161 21.73 -10.92 22.17
C ALA A 161 20.55 -11.55 21.41
N ARG A 162 20.08 -12.73 21.84
CA ARG A 162 18.84 -13.35 21.34
C ARG A 162 17.60 -12.52 21.70
N ALA A 163 17.52 -12.01 22.92
CA ALA A 163 16.43 -11.14 23.38
C ALA A 163 16.37 -9.82 22.58
N ARG A 164 17.53 -9.16 22.36
CA ARG A 164 17.63 -7.94 21.52
C ARG A 164 17.25 -8.19 20.06
N ARG A 165 17.59 -9.36 19.51
CA ARG A 165 17.19 -9.73 18.14
C ARG A 165 15.68 -9.92 18.03
N ARG A 166 15.06 -10.56 19.03
CA ARG A 166 13.61 -10.78 19.08
C ARG A 166 12.82 -9.47 19.20
N SER A 167 13.31 -8.51 20.00
CA SER A 167 12.67 -7.19 20.09
C SER A 167 12.79 -6.39 18.79
N ARG A 168 13.95 -6.44 18.12
CA ARG A 168 14.13 -5.83 16.78
C ARG A 168 13.20 -6.46 15.74
N LEU A 169 13.06 -7.79 15.73
CA LEU A 169 12.14 -8.49 14.84
C LEU A 169 10.69 -8.05 15.06
N ALA A 170 10.25 -7.98 16.31
CA ALA A 170 8.91 -7.50 16.62
C ALA A 170 8.69 -6.05 16.16
N GLY A 171 9.69 -5.18 16.30
CA GLY A 171 9.66 -3.83 15.76
C GLY A 171 9.53 -3.80 14.24
N SER A 172 10.32 -4.60 13.52
CA SER A 172 10.26 -4.70 12.05
C SER A 172 8.92 -5.24 11.57
N ILE A 173 8.38 -6.29 12.21
CA ILE A 173 7.06 -6.85 11.88
C ILE A 173 5.97 -5.80 12.10
N ALA A 174 6.02 -5.02 13.18
CA ALA A 174 5.06 -3.96 13.44
C ALA A 174 5.10 -2.85 12.37
N LEU A 175 6.29 -2.51 11.86
CA LEU A 175 6.44 -1.57 10.73
C LEU A 175 5.87 -2.15 9.43
N CYS A 176 6.17 -3.43 9.14
CA CYS A 176 5.63 -4.11 7.95
C CYS A 176 4.11 -4.16 7.98
N ALA A 177 3.50 -4.51 9.13
CA ALA A 177 2.06 -4.54 9.27
C ALA A 177 1.42 -3.18 8.98
N ARG A 178 1.96 -2.09 9.54
CA ARG A 178 1.47 -0.73 9.26
C ARG A 178 1.56 -0.38 7.79
N TYR A 179 2.69 -0.69 7.15
CA TYR A 179 2.87 -0.43 5.72
C TYR A 179 1.89 -1.23 4.85
N TRP A 180 1.60 -2.49 5.20
CA TRP A 180 0.62 -3.29 4.47
C TRP A 180 -0.82 -2.82 4.66
N HIS A 181 -1.20 -2.38 5.86
CA HIS A 181 -2.49 -1.72 6.06
C HIS A 181 -2.61 -0.44 5.23
N TYR A 182 -1.55 0.36 5.16
CA TYR A 182 -1.51 1.53 4.30
C TYR A 182 -1.69 1.16 2.81
N LEU A 183 -0.97 0.15 2.32
CA LEU A 183 -1.13 -0.32 0.94
C LEU A 183 -2.57 -0.80 0.67
N LEU A 184 -3.20 -1.50 1.61
CA LEU A 184 -4.59 -1.91 1.47
C LEU A 184 -5.53 -0.70 1.37
N VAL A 185 -5.39 0.29 2.25
CA VAL A 185 -6.21 1.52 2.21
C VAL A 185 -5.99 2.27 0.90
N LEU A 186 -4.74 2.40 0.47
CA LEU A 186 -4.38 3.03 -0.80
C LEU A 186 -5.00 2.28 -1.98
N TRP A 187 -4.97 0.94 -1.97
CA TRP A 187 -5.59 0.10 -2.99
C TRP A 187 -7.10 0.29 -3.06
N LEU A 188 -7.78 0.32 -1.91
CA LEU A 188 -9.22 0.58 -1.85
C LEU A 188 -9.57 1.99 -2.34
N ALA A 189 -8.75 3.00 -2.01
CA ALA A 189 -8.93 4.35 -2.53
C ALA A 189 -8.76 4.40 -4.06
N LEU A 190 -7.78 3.68 -4.61
CA LEU A 190 -7.61 3.53 -6.07
C LEU A 190 -8.78 2.78 -6.71
N PHE A 191 -9.23 1.70 -6.09
CA PHE A 191 -10.37 0.92 -6.58
C PHE A 191 -11.64 1.77 -6.63
N ALA A 192 -11.88 2.57 -5.58
CA ALA A 192 -12.97 3.54 -5.55
C ALA A 192 -12.79 4.63 -6.62
N LEU A 193 -11.58 5.20 -6.77
CA LEU A 193 -11.30 6.21 -7.79
C LEU A 193 -11.56 5.69 -9.21
N LEU A 194 -11.18 4.46 -9.52
CA LEU A 194 -11.27 3.90 -10.88
C LEU A 194 -12.67 3.41 -11.26
N PHE A 195 -13.45 2.91 -10.28
CA PHE A 195 -14.72 2.24 -10.55
C PHE A 195 -15.94 2.89 -9.91
N LEU A 196 -15.77 3.65 -8.83
CA LEU A 196 -16.88 4.31 -8.12
C LEU A 196 -17.04 5.76 -8.53
N VAL A 197 -15.97 6.43 -8.94
CA VAL A 197 -16.03 7.81 -9.43
C VAL A 197 -16.52 7.81 -10.88
N THR A 198 -17.81 8.09 -11.07
CA THR A 198 -18.43 8.31 -12.38
C THR A 198 -18.56 9.81 -12.69
N PRO A 199 -18.69 10.21 -13.97
CA PRO A 199 -18.93 11.60 -14.35
C PRO A 199 -20.16 12.21 -13.64
N ASP A 200 -21.20 11.42 -13.44
CA ASP A 200 -22.43 11.83 -12.75
C ASP A 200 -22.17 12.13 -11.27
N LEU A 201 -21.33 11.32 -10.60
CA LEU A 201 -20.93 11.55 -9.21
C LEU A 201 -20.13 12.86 -9.08
N VAL A 202 -19.23 13.11 -10.02
CA VAL A 202 -18.44 14.36 -10.04
C VAL A 202 -19.36 15.56 -10.23
N GLN A 203 -20.34 15.47 -11.13
CA GLN A 203 -21.32 16.54 -11.34
C GLN A 203 -22.14 16.82 -10.07
N VAL A 204 -22.63 15.79 -9.38
CA VAL A 204 -23.35 15.94 -8.11
C VAL A 204 -22.49 16.59 -7.03
N VAL A 205 -21.20 16.21 -6.93
CA VAL A 205 -20.27 16.83 -5.97
C VAL A 205 -20.00 18.29 -6.35
N CYS A 206 -19.73 18.59 -7.62
CA CYS A 206 -19.53 19.96 -8.09
C CYS A 206 -20.76 20.85 -7.83
N GLU A 207 -21.95 20.35 -8.10
CA GLU A 207 -23.22 21.02 -7.80
C GLU A 207 -23.40 21.24 -6.29
N SER A 208 -23.08 20.25 -5.45
CA SER A 208 -23.16 20.37 -3.99
C SER A 208 -22.17 21.38 -3.40
N VAL A 209 -21.06 21.63 -4.10
CA VAL A 209 -20.03 22.61 -3.73
C VAL A 209 -20.29 23.98 -4.39
N GLY A 210 -21.33 24.10 -5.23
CA GLY A 210 -21.72 25.35 -5.90
C GLY A 210 -20.85 25.73 -7.12
N ILE A 211 -20.02 24.80 -7.62
CA ILE A 211 -19.19 25.00 -8.81
C ILE A 211 -19.96 24.50 -10.01
N ARG A 212 -20.29 25.38 -10.97
CA ARG A 212 -20.98 24.97 -12.20
C ARG A 212 -20.07 24.04 -13.02
N PRO A 213 -20.54 22.84 -13.38
CA PRO A 213 -19.75 21.95 -14.23
C PRO A 213 -19.55 22.58 -15.62
N PRO A 214 -18.38 22.40 -16.25
CA PRO A 214 -18.18 22.81 -17.63
C PRO A 214 -19.18 22.06 -18.51
N GLN A 215 -19.98 22.80 -19.28
CA GLN A 215 -20.93 22.20 -20.21
C GLN A 215 -20.14 21.49 -21.30
N ALA A 216 -20.35 20.17 -21.42
CA ALA A 216 -19.88 19.39 -22.56
C ALA A 216 -20.48 20.02 -23.83
N ARG A 217 -19.62 20.55 -24.70
CA ARG A 217 -19.97 20.93 -26.06
C ARG A 217 -19.68 19.78 -27.00
#